data_AF-A0A7S2EHH2-F1
#
_entry.id   AF-A0A7S2EHH2-F1
#
_cell.length_a   1.000
_cell.length_b   1.000
_cell.length_c   1.000
_cell.angle_alpha   90.00
_cell.angle_beta   90.00
_cell.angle_gamma   90.00
#
_symmetry.space_group_name_H-M   'P 1'
#
loop_
_entity.id
_entity.type
_entity.pdbx_description
1 polymer ?
#
loop_
_entity_poly.entity_id
_entity_poly.type
_entity_poly.pdbx_seq_one_letter_code
_entity_poly.pdbx_strand_id
1 'polypeptide(L)'
;VQMYGAGALSCLCASERHAVQVRLVQKSVPCIFSALELETNDGCVEVWAIRALYGLSLAPGGIMQSSIEKSHAKHLPLKISNIMSRHKSNVDIQLWACRLQWVLLEELTDQSQIGGAQEYGNPAFTIFLDIAMVVINAMVNHRDDEMLQEVACGFLLSVILSDARVETLLSEKLQIISDSILNSMKCHPTSATIQLYGCRAIINICKVC
;
A
#
# COMPACT_ATOMS: atom_id res chain seq x y z
N VAL A 1 15.39 17.59 -13.00
CA VAL A 1 15.60 18.07 -11.60
C VAL A 1 14.69 17.33 -10.61
N GLN A 2 13.38 17.20 -10.88
CA GLN A 2 12.44 16.51 -9.97
C GLN A 2 12.76 15.03 -9.73
N MET A 3 13.16 14.27 -10.77
CA MET A 3 13.59 12.86 -10.63
C MET A 3 14.76 12.69 -9.66
N TYR A 4 15.82 13.48 -9.81
CA TYR A 4 16.98 13.45 -8.92
C TYR A 4 16.64 13.95 -7.51
N GLY A 5 15.69 14.90 -7.38
CA GLY A 5 15.19 15.36 -6.09
C GLY A 5 14.43 14.28 -5.32
N ALA A 6 13.49 13.58 -5.98
CA ALA A 6 12.73 12.49 -5.37
C ALA A 6 13.63 11.29 -5.03
N GLY A 7 14.59 10.96 -5.90
CA GLY A 7 15.59 9.92 -5.62
C GLY A 7 16.51 10.26 -4.45
N ALA A 8 16.99 11.51 -4.38
CA ALA A 8 17.79 11.98 -3.26
C ALA A 8 16.99 11.96 -1.95
N LEU A 9 15.71 12.35 -1.97
CA LEU A 9 14.83 12.29 -0.81
C LEU A 9 14.58 10.84 -0.37
N SER A 10 14.32 9.92 -1.31
CA SER A 10 14.19 8.50 -0.99
C SER A 10 15.43 7.94 -0.30
N CYS A 11 16.63 8.31 -0.78
CA CYS A 11 17.88 7.90 -0.16
C CYS A 11 18.10 8.54 1.22
N LEU A 12 17.68 9.80 1.39
CA LEU A 12 17.74 10.49 2.68
C LEU A 12 16.81 9.86 3.70
N CYS A 13 15.58 9.50 3.32
CA CYS A 13 14.63 8.81 4.21
C CYS A 13 15.16 7.46 4.72
N ALA A 14 16.09 6.82 4.00
CA ALA A 14 16.70 5.55 4.38
C ALA A 14 17.93 5.68 5.31
N SER A 15 18.38 6.90 5.63
CA SER A 15 19.62 7.14 6.40
C SER A 15 19.35 7.57 7.85
N GLU A 16 20.00 6.97 8.85
CA GLU A 16 19.78 7.14 10.30
C GLU A 16 20.14 8.52 10.92
N ARG A 17 20.27 9.62 10.17
CA ARG A 17 20.70 10.92 10.72
C ARG A 17 19.51 11.85 11.01
N HIS A 18 18.95 11.73 12.21
CA HIS A 18 17.58 12.11 12.56
C HIS A 18 17.27 13.63 12.59
N ALA A 19 18.13 14.52 13.09
CA ALA A 19 17.68 15.89 13.42
C ALA A 19 17.62 16.89 12.24
N VAL A 20 18.55 16.79 11.27
CA VAL A 20 18.57 17.67 10.09
C VAL A 20 17.58 17.18 9.01
N GLN A 21 17.31 15.88 8.99
CA GLN A 21 16.39 15.27 8.04
C GLN A 21 14.94 15.69 8.28
N VAL A 22 14.44 15.71 9.52
CA VAL A 22 13.02 15.99 9.82
C VAL A 22 12.55 17.34 9.23
N ARG A 23 13.35 18.41 9.32
CA ARG A 23 13.00 19.73 8.78
C ARG A 23 13.11 19.83 7.25
N LEU A 24 14.12 19.19 6.66
CA LEU A 24 14.29 19.14 5.20
C LEU A 24 13.19 18.30 4.56
N VAL A 25 12.88 17.17 5.18
CA VAL A 25 11.83 16.24 4.80
C VAL A 25 10.46 16.91 4.86
N GLN A 26 10.08 17.56 5.95
CA GLN A 26 8.78 18.25 6.05
C GLN A 26 8.58 19.30 4.95
N LYS A 27 9.63 20.05 4.60
CA LYS A 27 9.56 21.04 3.50
C LYS A 27 9.51 20.39 2.12
N SER A 28 9.93 19.14 1.98
CA SER A 28 9.99 18.41 0.72
C SER A 28 8.71 17.63 0.40
N VAL A 29 7.87 17.34 1.39
CA VAL A 29 6.59 16.62 1.21
C VAL A 29 5.74 17.22 0.09
N PRO A 30 5.50 18.56 0.01
CA PRO A 30 4.73 19.13 -1.10
C PRO A 30 5.34 18.88 -2.49
N CYS A 31 6.68 18.82 -2.58
CA CYS A 31 7.38 18.52 -3.82
C CYS A 31 7.17 17.05 -4.23
N ILE A 32 7.13 16.12 -3.27
CA ILE A 32 6.83 14.71 -3.52
C ILE A 32 5.39 14.56 -4.01
N PHE A 33 4.43 15.26 -3.39
CA PHE A 33 3.03 15.25 -3.84
C PHE A 33 2.87 15.84 -5.25
N SER A 34 3.59 16.92 -5.56
CA SER A 34 3.63 17.50 -6.91
C SER A 34 4.24 16.52 -7.91
N ALA A 35 5.26 15.75 -7.50
CA ALA A 35 5.87 14.73 -8.34
C ALA A 35 4.91 13.58 -8.69
N LEU A 36 3.98 13.24 -7.79
CA LEU A 36 2.90 12.27 -8.09
C LEU A 36 1.85 12.80 -9.09
N GLU A 37 1.84 14.11 -9.39
CA GLU A 37 0.92 14.75 -10.36
C GLU A 37 1.56 14.91 -11.73
N LEU A 38 2.87 14.74 -11.82
CA LEU A 38 3.57 14.68 -13.08
C LEU A 38 3.22 13.33 -13.69
N GLU A 39 2.15 13.28 -14.47
CA GLU A 39 1.71 12.10 -15.21
C GLU A 39 2.75 11.75 -16.29
N THR A 40 3.88 11.16 -15.88
CA THR A 40 4.94 10.80 -16.82
C THR A 40 4.54 9.53 -17.56
N ASN A 41 5.05 9.35 -18.78
CA ASN A 41 4.72 8.15 -19.57
C ASN A 41 5.46 6.90 -19.07
N ASP A 42 6.68 7.04 -18.55
CA ASP A 42 7.49 5.92 -18.05
C ASP A 42 7.20 5.58 -16.58
N GLY A 43 6.62 6.51 -15.83
CA GLY A 43 6.31 6.36 -14.42
C GLY A 43 7.55 6.51 -13.52
N CYS A 44 8.71 6.89 -14.05
CA CYS A 44 9.95 6.92 -13.29
C CYS A 44 9.89 7.93 -12.14
N VAL A 45 9.27 9.09 -12.37
CA VAL A 45 9.11 10.12 -11.34
C VAL A 45 8.16 9.65 -10.25
N GLU A 46 7.07 9.00 -10.63
CA GLU A 46 6.10 8.42 -9.70
C GLU A 46 6.71 7.31 -8.84
N VAL A 47 7.55 6.42 -9.40
CA VAL A 47 8.28 5.39 -8.60
C VAL A 47 9.07 6.05 -7.47
N TRP A 48 9.88 7.05 -7.80
CA TRP A 48 10.71 7.71 -6.80
C TRP A 48 9.89 8.47 -5.77
N ALA A 49 8.78 9.09 -6.18
CA ALA A 49 7.87 9.77 -5.28
C ALA A 49 7.19 8.79 -4.31
N ILE A 50 6.68 7.66 -4.81
CA ILE A 50 6.05 6.61 -4.00
C ILE A 50 7.07 6.00 -3.03
N ARG A 51 8.27 5.68 -3.50
CA ARG A 51 9.35 5.15 -2.66
C ARG A 51 9.77 6.14 -1.57
N ALA A 52 9.82 7.43 -1.88
CA ALA A 52 10.09 8.46 -0.89
C ALA A 52 8.97 8.51 0.17
N LEU A 53 7.70 8.49 -0.24
CA LEU A 53 6.57 8.44 0.69
C LEU A 53 6.61 7.20 1.59
N TYR A 54 6.90 6.02 1.03
CA TYR A 54 7.06 4.81 1.83
C TYR A 54 8.22 4.91 2.83
N GLY A 55 9.36 5.48 2.44
CA GLY A 55 10.45 5.75 3.37
C GLY A 55 10.04 6.70 4.50
N LEU A 56 9.14 7.66 4.21
CA LEU A 56 8.62 8.59 5.20
C LEU A 56 7.59 7.97 6.15
N SER A 57 6.77 7.02 5.68
CA SER A 57 5.81 6.31 6.55
C SER A 57 6.53 5.44 7.57
N LEU A 58 7.69 4.88 7.20
CA LEU A 58 8.50 4.06 8.11
C LEU A 58 9.41 4.87 9.05
N ALA A 59 9.54 6.18 8.84
CA ALA A 59 10.47 6.99 9.62
C ALA A 59 9.98 7.15 11.07
N PRO A 60 10.84 6.90 12.08
CA PRO A 60 10.47 7.06 13.48
C PRO A 60 10.11 8.51 13.80
N GLY A 61 8.98 8.72 14.49
CA GLY A 61 8.50 10.05 14.91
C GLY A 61 7.30 10.61 14.15
N GLY A 62 6.58 9.79 13.36
CA GLY A 62 5.29 10.18 12.79
C GLY A 62 5.37 11.38 11.83
N ILE A 63 6.51 11.53 11.14
CA ILE A 63 6.74 12.67 10.23
C ILE A 63 5.71 12.68 9.11
N MET A 64 5.37 11.49 8.58
CA MET A 64 4.25 11.34 7.66
C MET A 64 2.94 11.63 8.39
N GLN A 65 2.67 11.04 9.55
CA GLN A 65 1.44 11.25 10.34
C GLN A 65 1.08 12.74 10.51
N SER A 66 2.01 13.57 10.99
CA SER A 66 1.80 15.03 11.16
C SER A 66 1.64 15.84 9.86
N SER A 67 2.14 15.32 8.74
CA SER A 67 2.08 15.99 7.41
C SER A 67 0.88 15.50 6.57
N ILE A 68 0.51 14.23 6.74
CA ILE A 68 -0.66 13.54 6.19
C ILE A 68 -1.93 14.13 6.81
N GLU A 69 -1.94 14.32 8.14
CA GLU A 69 -3.07 14.84 8.93
C GLU A 69 -3.63 16.18 8.45
N LYS A 70 -2.89 16.97 7.65
CA LYS A 70 -3.27 18.34 7.32
C LYS A 70 -4.06 18.58 6.03
N SER A 71 -4.19 17.63 5.10
CA SER A 71 -5.25 17.66 4.04
C SER A 71 -5.14 16.57 2.98
N HIS A 72 -4.00 15.89 2.83
CA HIS A 72 -3.71 15.04 1.66
C HIS A 72 -3.85 13.52 1.91
N ALA A 73 -4.05 13.10 3.18
CA ALA A 73 -4.18 11.69 3.59
C ALA A 73 -5.28 10.91 2.87
N LYS A 74 -6.48 11.51 2.85
CA LYS A 74 -7.72 10.78 2.53
C LYS A 74 -7.78 10.34 1.07
N HIS A 75 -7.04 11.02 0.20
CA HIS A 75 -7.01 10.75 -1.24
C HIS A 75 -5.69 10.09 -1.68
N LEU A 76 -4.69 9.99 -0.81
CA LEU A 76 -3.41 9.38 -1.17
C LEU A 76 -3.58 7.92 -1.61
N PRO A 77 -4.31 7.03 -0.88
CA PRO A 77 -4.56 5.66 -1.35
C PRO A 77 -5.19 5.61 -2.75
N LEU A 78 -6.16 6.48 -3.04
CA LEU A 78 -6.81 6.55 -4.36
C LEU A 78 -5.85 7.05 -5.45
N LYS A 79 -5.03 8.07 -5.15
CA LYS A 79 -4.04 8.61 -6.09
C LYS A 79 -3.00 7.56 -6.45
N ILE A 80 -2.50 6.81 -5.46
CA ILE A 80 -1.56 5.72 -5.70
C ILE A 80 -2.21 4.61 -6.54
N SER A 81 -3.46 4.25 -6.26
CA SER A 81 -4.21 3.26 -7.05
C SER A 81 -4.41 3.68 -8.52
N ASN A 82 -4.65 4.97 -8.77
CA ASN A 82 -4.73 5.51 -10.13
C ASN A 82 -3.38 5.40 -10.85
N ILE A 83 -2.26 5.69 -10.17
CA ILE A 83 -0.91 5.53 -10.74
C ILE A 83 -0.64 4.06 -11.08
N MET A 84 -0.97 3.12 -10.18
CA MET A 84 -0.88 1.68 -10.45
C MET A 84 -1.68 1.29 -11.71
N SER A 85 -2.89 1.82 -11.84
CA SER A 85 -3.77 1.55 -12.98
C SER A 85 -3.27 2.13 -14.30
N ARG A 86 -2.54 3.25 -14.28
CA ARG A 86 -1.89 3.82 -15.49
C ARG A 86 -0.65 3.01 -15.89
N HIS A 87 0.15 2.59 -14.92
CA HIS A 87 1.45 1.95 -15.15
C HIS A 87 1.43 0.45 -14.90
N LYS A 88 0.45 -0.26 -15.47
CA LYS A 88 0.22 -1.70 -15.23
C LYS A 88 1.45 -2.56 -15.56
N SER A 89 2.26 -2.14 -16.52
CA SER A 89 3.47 -2.87 -16.95
C SER A 89 4.74 -2.53 -16.16
N ASN A 90 4.71 -1.50 -15.31
CA ASN A 90 5.89 -1.09 -14.53
C ASN A 90 5.87 -1.77 -13.16
N VAL A 91 6.66 -2.84 -13.00
CA VAL A 91 6.72 -3.64 -11.78
C VAL A 91 7.17 -2.84 -10.56
N ASP A 92 8.09 -1.88 -10.72
CA ASP A 92 8.56 -1.04 -9.62
C ASP A 92 7.43 -0.15 -9.08
N ILE A 93 6.60 0.42 -9.95
CA ILE A 93 5.41 1.17 -9.52
C ILE A 93 4.51 0.24 -8.73
N GLN A 94 4.19 -0.93 -9.28
CA GLN A 94 3.27 -1.86 -8.62
C GLN A 94 3.80 -2.26 -7.23
N LEU A 95 5.08 -2.61 -7.14
CA LEU A 95 5.72 -3.03 -5.90
C LEU A 95 5.74 -1.93 -4.84
N TRP A 96 6.26 -0.75 -5.17
CA TRP A 96 6.35 0.35 -4.20
C TRP A 96 4.98 0.90 -3.83
N ALA A 97 4.05 0.93 -4.77
CA ALA A 97 2.67 1.32 -4.51
C ALA A 97 1.99 0.34 -3.56
N CYS A 98 2.09 -0.97 -3.80
CA CYS A 98 1.56 -2.00 -2.90
C CYS A 98 2.13 -1.87 -1.48
N ARG A 99 3.44 -1.65 -1.35
CA ARG A 99 4.08 -1.43 -0.04
C ARG A 99 3.52 -0.21 0.68
N LEU A 100 3.39 0.92 -0.02
CA LEU A 100 2.85 2.14 0.56
C LEU A 100 1.37 1.95 0.96
N GLN A 101 0.56 1.30 0.12
CA GLN A 101 -0.84 1.01 0.42
C GLN A 101 -1.00 0.14 1.67
N TRP A 102 -0.12 -0.85 1.84
CA TRP A 102 -0.13 -1.69 3.03
C TRP A 102 0.16 -0.87 4.29
N VAL A 103 1.22 -0.06 4.30
CA VAL A 103 1.50 0.78 5.47
C VAL A 103 0.36 1.75 5.76
N LEU A 104 -0.22 2.37 4.73
CA LEU A 104 -1.37 3.27 4.90
C LEU A 104 -2.60 2.55 5.46
N LEU A 105 -2.82 1.28 5.11
CA LEU A 105 -3.89 0.47 5.69
C LEU A 105 -3.60 0.17 7.16
N GLU A 106 -2.38 -0.26 7.49
CA GLU A 106 -1.99 -0.58 8.88
C GLU A 106 -2.13 0.64 9.80
N GLU A 107 -1.67 1.81 9.36
CA GLU A 107 -1.83 3.06 10.10
C GLU A 107 -3.31 3.36 10.43
N LEU A 108 -4.23 3.07 9.49
CA LEU A 108 -5.66 3.28 9.71
C LEU A 108 -6.28 2.22 10.62
N THR A 109 -5.78 0.98 10.58
CA THR A 109 -6.25 -0.08 11.49
C THR A 109 -5.79 0.14 12.92
N ASP A 110 -4.57 0.62 13.14
CA ASP A 110 -4.03 0.89 14.49
C ASP A 110 -4.78 2.05 15.17
N GLN A 111 -5.19 3.07 14.42
CA GLN A 111 -5.99 4.18 14.95
C GLN A 111 -7.39 3.74 15.41
N SER A 112 -7.94 2.65 14.85
CA SER A 112 -9.26 2.13 15.25
C SER A 112 -9.24 1.35 16.57
N GLN A 113 -8.07 0.95 17.08
CA GLN A 113 -7.96 0.21 18.35
C GLN A 113 -7.85 1.11 19.60
N ILE A 114 -7.65 2.42 19.42
CA ILE A 114 -7.45 3.37 20.54
C ILE A 114 -8.78 4.01 21.00
N GLY A 115 -9.83 3.94 20.19
CA GLY A 115 -11.17 4.38 20.55
C GLY A 115 -12.07 3.17 20.82
N GLY A 116 -12.36 2.88 22.09
CA GLY A 116 -13.43 1.96 22.47
C GLY A 116 -14.80 2.52 22.09
N ALA A 117 -15.11 2.54 20.80
CA ALA A 117 -16.43 2.74 20.26
C ALA A 117 -16.44 2.24 18.81
N GLN A 118 -17.24 1.23 18.62
CA GLN A 118 -17.65 0.60 17.37
C GLN A 118 -18.30 1.67 16.47
N GLU A 119 -17.51 2.50 15.78
CA GLU A 119 -18.04 3.36 14.71
C GLU A 119 -18.25 2.50 13.46
N TYR A 120 -19.44 1.90 13.43
CA TYR A 120 -20.04 1.25 12.29
C TYR A 120 -19.98 2.16 11.06
N GLY A 121 -19.17 1.77 10.06
CA GLY A 121 -19.20 2.41 8.73
C GLY A 121 -18.05 3.36 8.42
N ASN A 122 -16.81 3.04 8.78
CA ASN A 122 -15.67 3.85 8.31
C ASN A 122 -15.53 3.77 6.77
N PRO A 123 -15.80 4.85 6.02
CA PRO A 123 -15.69 4.87 4.56
C PRO A 123 -14.24 4.69 4.06
N ALA A 124 -13.25 4.82 4.95
CA ALA A 124 -11.86 4.53 4.62
C ALA A 124 -11.65 3.05 4.28
N PHE A 125 -12.41 2.14 4.89
CA PHE A 125 -12.24 0.71 4.67
C PHE A 125 -12.72 0.26 3.27
N THR A 126 -13.84 0.83 2.81
CA THR A 126 -14.36 0.56 1.45
C THR A 126 -13.36 0.95 0.36
N ILE A 127 -12.59 2.02 0.57
CA ILE A 127 -11.52 2.44 -0.35
C ILE A 127 -10.46 1.34 -0.49
N PHE A 128 -10.02 0.71 0.60
CA PHE A 128 -9.00 -0.34 0.53
C PHE A 128 -9.51 -1.64 -0.10
N LEU A 129 -10.81 -1.92 -0.02
CA LEU A 129 -11.42 -3.02 -0.76
C LEU A 129 -11.41 -2.78 -2.28
N ASP A 130 -11.60 -1.54 -2.73
CA ASP A 130 -11.45 -1.20 -4.14
C ASP A 130 -9.99 -1.22 -4.59
N ILE A 131 -9.07 -0.76 -3.73
CA ILE A 131 -7.63 -0.84 -3.97
C ILE A 131 -7.17 -2.29 -4.06
N ALA A 132 -7.75 -3.21 -3.29
CA ALA A 132 -7.46 -4.64 -3.39
C ALA A 132 -7.68 -5.19 -4.81
N MET A 133 -8.69 -4.70 -5.53
CA MET A 133 -8.90 -5.10 -6.93
C MET A 133 -7.79 -4.59 -7.85
N VAL A 134 -7.26 -3.39 -7.59
CA VAL A 134 -6.11 -2.85 -8.34
C VAL A 134 -4.83 -3.62 -8.02
N VAL A 135 -4.62 -3.98 -6.75
CA VAL A 135 -3.51 -4.85 -6.33
C VAL A 135 -3.60 -6.23 -6.98
N ILE A 136 -4.79 -6.83 -7.04
CA ILE A 136 -4.99 -8.12 -7.74
C ILE A 136 -4.65 -8.01 -9.23
N ASN A 137 -5.06 -6.92 -9.89
CA ASN A 137 -4.66 -6.70 -11.28
C ASN A 137 -3.14 -6.58 -11.43
N ALA A 138 -2.45 -5.97 -10.47
CA ALA A 138 -0.99 -5.93 -10.45
C ALA A 138 -0.39 -7.33 -10.30
N MET A 139 -0.92 -8.14 -9.37
CA MET A 139 -0.51 -9.53 -9.17
C MET A 139 -0.68 -10.37 -10.44
N VAL A 140 -1.77 -10.19 -11.17
CA VAL A 140 -2.04 -10.92 -12.42
C VAL A 140 -1.05 -10.53 -13.52
N ASN A 141 -0.76 -9.23 -13.67
CA ASN A 141 0.18 -8.74 -14.70
C ASN A 141 1.64 -9.11 -14.40
N HIS A 142 1.99 -9.29 -13.13
CA HIS A 142 3.35 -9.57 -12.65
C HIS A 142 3.39 -10.84 -11.81
N ARG A 143 2.76 -11.90 -12.31
CA ARG A 143 2.60 -13.18 -11.59
C ARG A 143 3.93 -13.83 -11.20
N ASP A 144 4.98 -13.59 -11.98
CA ASP A 144 6.30 -14.20 -11.80
C ASP A 144 7.22 -13.37 -10.87
N ASP A 145 6.80 -12.16 -10.47
CA ASP A 145 7.57 -11.32 -9.54
C ASP A 145 7.27 -11.69 -8.08
N GLU A 146 8.14 -12.49 -7.48
CA GLU A 146 7.96 -13.00 -6.10
C GLU A 146 7.80 -11.87 -5.07
N MET A 147 8.57 -10.78 -5.18
CA MET A 147 8.53 -9.69 -4.20
C MET A 147 7.17 -8.95 -4.23
N LEU A 148 6.65 -8.69 -5.43
CA LEU A 148 5.34 -8.08 -5.59
C LEU A 148 4.24 -9.03 -5.10
N GLN A 149 4.32 -10.32 -5.42
CA GLN A 149 3.36 -11.31 -4.91
C GLN A 149 3.37 -11.38 -3.38
N GLU A 150 4.54 -11.37 -2.74
CA GLU A 150 4.68 -11.37 -1.28
C GLU A 150 4.00 -10.16 -0.64
N VAL A 151 4.35 -8.95 -1.10
CA VAL A 151 3.80 -7.70 -0.58
C VAL A 151 2.29 -7.64 -0.83
N ALA A 152 1.83 -8.03 -2.01
CA ALA A 152 0.41 -8.02 -2.34
C ALA A 152 -0.38 -9.02 -1.49
N CYS A 153 0.14 -10.23 -1.24
CA CYS A 153 -0.48 -11.18 -0.32
C CYS A 153 -0.55 -10.64 1.11
N GLY A 154 0.49 -9.96 1.59
CA GLY A 154 0.49 -9.27 2.88
C GLY A 154 -0.60 -8.19 2.97
N PHE A 155 -0.67 -7.32 1.96
CA PHE A 155 -1.72 -6.30 1.84
C PHE A 155 -3.13 -6.92 1.88
N LEU A 156 -3.38 -7.94 1.05
CA LEU A 156 -4.71 -8.59 0.98
C LEU A 156 -5.09 -9.27 2.30
N LEU A 157 -4.14 -9.90 2.99
CA LEU A 157 -4.36 -10.43 4.33
C LEU A 157 -4.76 -9.32 5.31
N SER A 158 -4.07 -8.19 5.29
CA SER A 158 -4.40 -7.04 6.14
C SER A 158 -5.81 -6.53 5.85
N VAL A 159 -6.20 -6.43 4.57
CA VAL A 159 -7.59 -6.05 4.20
C VAL A 159 -8.61 -7.03 4.79
N ILE A 160 -8.36 -8.34 4.68
CA ILE A 160 -9.26 -9.38 5.25
C ILE A 160 -9.38 -9.25 6.77
N LEU A 161 -8.28 -8.93 7.47
CA LEU A 161 -8.26 -8.82 8.93
C LEU A 161 -8.85 -7.51 9.47
N SER A 162 -9.00 -6.50 8.62
CA SER A 162 -9.30 -5.13 9.04
C SER A 162 -10.78 -4.86 9.34
N ASP A 163 -11.74 -5.59 8.76
CA ASP A 163 -13.17 -5.37 9.02
C ASP A 163 -13.94 -6.69 9.01
N ALA A 164 -14.62 -6.99 10.10
CA ALA A 164 -15.49 -8.16 10.22
C ALA A 164 -16.66 -8.16 9.22
N ARG A 165 -16.97 -7.01 8.58
CA ARG A 165 -18.04 -6.88 7.58
C ARG A 165 -17.59 -7.18 6.16
N VAL A 166 -16.32 -7.54 5.91
CA VAL A 166 -15.88 -8.03 4.59
C VAL A 166 -16.81 -9.16 4.10
N GLU A 167 -17.32 -9.97 5.03
CA GLU A 167 -18.35 -11.00 4.83
C GLU A 167 -19.62 -10.50 4.13
N THR A 168 -20.19 -9.44 4.68
CA THR A 168 -21.53 -8.95 4.31
C THR A 168 -21.46 -7.95 3.17
N LEU A 169 -20.31 -7.26 3.02
CA LEU A 169 -20.19 -6.18 2.07
C LEU A 169 -20.02 -6.66 0.63
N LEU A 170 -19.27 -7.73 0.31
CA LEU A 170 -19.19 -8.30 -1.05
C LEU A 170 -18.57 -9.72 -1.06
N SER A 171 -19.39 -10.77 -0.99
CA SER A 171 -18.95 -12.17 -1.15
C SER A 171 -18.20 -12.42 -2.47
N GLU A 172 -18.59 -11.74 -3.55
CA GLU A 172 -17.95 -11.85 -4.87
C GLU A 172 -16.50 -11.35 -4.86
N LYS A 173 -16.21 -10.22 -4.20
CA LYS A 173 -14.83 -9.70 -4.13
C LYS A 173 -13.94 -10.61 -3.28
N LEU A 174 -14.50 -11.19 -2.22
CA LEU A 174 -13.77 -12.11 -1.36
C LEU A 174 -13.35 -13.37 -2.12
N GLN A 175 -14.21 -13.87 -3.02
CA GLN A 175 -13.87 -14.99 -3.89
C GLN A 175 -12.70 -14.63 -4.82
N ILE A 176 -12.72 -13.46 -5.46
CA ILE A 176 -11.63 -13.01 -6.34
C ILE A 176 -10.31 -12.86 -5.55
N ILE A 177 -10.37 -12.32 -4.32
CA ILE A 177 -9.21 -12.21 -3.43
C ILE A 177 -8.66 -13.61 -3.11
N SER A 178 -9.53 -14.55 -2.72
CA SER A 178 -9.16 -15.93 -2.40
C SER A 178 -8.47 -16.63 -3.57
N ASP A 179 -9.07 -16.55 -4.77
CA ASP A 179 -8.51 -17.17 -5.97
C ASP A 179 -7.15 -16.56 -6.35
N SER A 180 -7.00 -15.25 -6.20
CA SER A 180 -5.74 -14.54 -6.48
C SER A 180 -4.63 -14.97 -5.52
N ILE A 181 -4.94 -15.11 -4.22
CA ILE A 181 -4.00 -15.60 -3.21
C ILE A 181 -3.61 -17.05 -3.49
N LEU A 182 -4.57 -17.92 -3.79
CA LEU A 182 -4.31 -19.32 -4.15
C LEU A 182 -3.43 -19.44 -5.39
N ASN A 183 -3.65 -18.60 -6.40
CA ASN A 183 -2.83 -18.57 -7.61
C ASN A 183 -1.39 -18.10 -7.30
N SER A 184 -1.22 -17.08 -6.47
CA SER A 184 0.11 -16.65 -6.00
C SER A 184 0.85 -17.77 -5.28
N MET A 185 0.19 -18.48 -4.35
CA MET A 185 0.75 -19.64 -3.65
C MET A 185 1.17 -20.76 -4.61
N LYS A 186 0.40 -21.01 -5.68
CA LYS A 186 0.73 -22.02 -6.70
C LYS A 186 1.91 -21.61 -7.56
N CYS A 187 2.02 -20.32 -7.90
CA CYS A 187 3.14 -19.80 -8.71
C CYS A 187 4.44 -19.77 -7.91
N HIS A 188 4.36 -19.55 -6.59
CA HIS A 188 5.52 -19.40 -5.70
C HIS A 188 5.52 -20.44 -4.55
N PRO A 189 5.61 -21.74 -4.85
CA PRO A 189 5.49 -22.81 -3.85
C PRO A 189 6.64 -22.82 -2.84
N THR A 190 7.80 -22.28 -3.19
CA THR A 190 8.99 -22.23 -2.33
C THR A 190 9.06 -20.97 -1.46
N SER A 191 8.21 -19.97 -1.72
CA SER A 191 8.22 -18.71 -0.98
C SER A 191 7.47 -18.86 0.34
N ALA A 192 8.22 -19.09 1.43
CA ALA A 192 7.65 -19.30 2.76
C ALA A 192 6.71 -18.16 3.19
N THR A 193 7.04 -16.90 2.82
CA THR A 193 6.24 -15.74 3.17
C THR A 193 4.90 -15.72 2.42
N ILE A 194 4.90 -15.97 1.10
CA ILE A 194 3.66 -16.07 0.31
C ILE A 194 2.78 -17.20 0.84
N GLN A 195 3.37 -18.37 1.15
CA GLN A 195 2.61 -19.49 1.72
C GLN A 195 2.02 -19.12 3.09
N LEU A 196 2.79 -18.46 3.96
CA LEU A 196 2.33 -18.02 5.27
C LEU A 196 1.17 -17.04 5.17
N TYR A 197 1.30 -15.99 4.36
CA TYR A 197 0.22 -15.01 4.17
C TYR A 197 -1.00 -15.65 3.52
N GLY A 198 -0.80 -16.50 2.52
CA GLY A 198 -1.89 -17.19 1.85
C GLY A 198 -2.67 -18.14 2.78
N CYS A 199 -1.98 -18.98 3.56
CA CYS A 199 -2.63 -19.83 4.55
C CYS A 199 -3.38 -19.02 5.60
N ARG A 200 -2.79 -17.93 6.11
CA ARG A 200 -3.48 -17.06 7.07
C ARG A 200 -4.72 -16.41 6.46
N ALA A 201 -4.65 -15.96 5.21
CA ALA A 201 -5.79 -15.36 4.53
C ALA A 201 -6.92 -16.37 4.36
N ILE A 202 -6.63 -17.57 3.86
CA ILE A 202 -7.62 -18.63 3.66
C ILE A 202 -8.26 -19.04 4.99
N ILE A 203 -7.48 -19.22 6.06
CA ILE A 203 -8.03 -19.57 7.39
C ILE A 203 -9.01 -18.49 7.86
N ASN A 204 -8.70 -17.21 7.65
CA ASN A 204 -9.62 -16.14 8.05
C ASN A 204 -10.85 -16.10 7.15
N ILE A 205 -10.73 -16.24 5.84
CA ILE A 205 -11.86 -16.33 4.92
C ILE A 205 -12.80 -17.51 5.29
N CYS A 206 -12.25 -18.66 5.68
CA CYS A 206 -13.04 -19.83 6.06
C CYS A 206 -13.70 -19.72 7.44
N LYS A 207 -13.22 -18.85 8.34
CA LYS A 207 -13.92 -18.55 9.61
C LYS A 207 -15.15 -17.65 9.43
N VAL A 208 -15.18 -17.03 8.27
CA VAL A 208 -15.97 -15.86 7.87
C VAL A 208 -17.08 -16.30 6.90
N CYS A 209 -17.03 -17.54 6.40
CA CYS A 209 -18.06 -18.21 5.59
C CYS A 209 -18.83 -19.24 6.42
#